data_AF-A0A965PTR4-F1
#
_entry.id   AF-A0A965PTR4-F1
#
_cell.length_a   1.000
_cell.length_b   1.000
_cell.length_c   1.000
_cell.angle_alpha   90.00
_cell.angle_beta   90.00
_cell.angle_gamma   90.00
#
_symmetry.space_group_name_H-M   'P 1'
#
loop_
_entity.id
_entity.type
_entity.pdbx_description
1 polymer ?
#
loop_
_entity_poly.entity_id
_entity_poly.type
_entity_poly.pdbx_seq_one_letter_code
_entity_poly.pdbx_strand_id
1 'polypeptide(L)'
;MKNKLQAVNAIEALANFAECDPSDIEQEKHDHYGMEVFSIGRKEYAVGTDEEADQACLEYIKDSAWAFRSSFICDYCNLPQEFAEALETMQSKKCESANDSILALIEKTDGGIEGFAEEAISADGRGHFLSGYDGEENEESGF
;
A
#
# COMPACT_ATOMS: atom_id res chain seq x y z
N MET A 1 -12.80 13.36 -30.21
CA MET A 1 -12.94 13.17 -28.75
C MET A 1 -13.63 11.84 -28.55
N LYS A 2 -12.92 10.81 -28.09
CA LYS A 2 -13.60 9.61 -27.61
C LYS A 2 -14.32 10.02 -26.31
N ASN A 3 -15.63 9.83 -26.23
CA ASN A 3 -16.33 9.92 -24.96
C ASN A 3 -15.68 8.86 -24.06
N LYS A 4 -14.94 9.27 -23.02
CA LYS A 4 -14.63 8.35 -21.93
C LYS A 4 -15.98 7.99 -21.31
N LEU A 5 -16.42 6.75 -21.51
CA LEU A 5 -17.56 6.21 -20.76
C LEU A 5 -17.14 6.22 -19.29
N GLN A 6 -18.01 6.70 -18.41
CA GLN A 6 -17.81 6.57 -16.98
C GLN A 6 -17.77 5.07 -16.66
N ALA A 7 -16.66 4.56 -16.13
CA ALA A 7 -16.55 3.14 -15.80
C ALA A 7 -17.60 2.77 -14.74
N VAL A 8 -18.24 1.60 -14.90
CA VAL A 8 -19.21 1.08 -13.92
C VAL A 8 -18.63 -0.01 -13.01
N ASN A 9 -17.39 -0.45 -13.26
CA ASN A 9 -16.65 -1.43 -12.44
C ASN A 9 -15.13 -1.38 -12.71
N ALA A 10 -14.36 -2.12 -11.90
CA ALA A 10 -12.91 -2.22 -11.99
C ALA A 10 -12.38 -2.66 -13.36
N ILE A 11 -13.06 -3.61 -14.03
CA ILE A 11 -12.65 -4.09 -15.37
C ILE A 11 -12.74 -2.96 -16.40
N GLU A 12 -13.81 -2.17 -16.38
CA GLU A 12 -13.97 -1.04 -17.29
C GLU A 12 -12.96 0.08 -17.02
N ALA A 13 -12.66 0.36 -15.74
CA ALA A 13 -11.63 1.33 -15.36
C ALA A 13 -10.25 0.88 -15.87
N LEU A 14 -9.89 -0.39 -15.63
CA LEU A 14 -8.63 -0.95 -16.11
C LEU A 14 -8.55 -0.98 -17.65
N ALA A 15 -9.64 -1.34 -18.34
CA ALA A 15 -9.68 -1.32 -19.81
C ALA A 15 -9.47 0.09 -20.37
N ASN A 16 -10.07 1.11 -19.73
CA ASN A 16 -9.88 2.51 -20.09
C ASN A 16 -8.43 2.96 -19.87
N PHE A 17 -7.82 2.61 -18.73
CA PHE A 17 -6.43 2.92 -18.42
C PHE A 17 -5.44 2.26 -19.40
N ALA A 18 -5.60 0.95 -19.63
CA ALA A 18 -4.71 0.17 -20.48
C ALA A 18 -4.97 0.33 -21.99
N GLU A 19 -6.03 1.06 -22.35
CA GLU A 19 -6.55 1.21 -23.71
C GLU A 19 -6.77 -0.14 -24.43
N CYS A 20 -7.34 -1.12 -23.73
CA CYS A 20 -7.61 -2.48 -24.24
C CYS A 20 -9.11 -2.82 -24.29
N ASP A 21 -9.46 -3.97 -24.87
CA ASP A 21 -10.82 -4.50 -24.79
C ASP A 21 -11.04 -5.13 -23.40
N PRO A 22 -12.17 -4.91 -22.72
CA PRO A 22 -12.49 -5.58 -21.45
C PRO A 22 -12.41 -7.11 -21.50
N SER A 23 -12.60 -7.72 -22.68
CA SER A 23 -12.46 -9.17 -22.86
C SER A 23 -11.01 -9.67 -22.86
N ASP A 24 -10.03 -8.77 -22.95
CA ASP A 24 -8.60 -9.08 -22.80
C ASP A 24 -8.14 -9.11 -21.33
N ILE A 25 -9.04 -8.80 -20.38
CA ILE A 25 -8.77 -8.73 -18.95
C ILE A 25 -9.23 -10.02 -18.28
N GLU A 26 -8.33 -10.67 -17.53
CA GLU A 26 -8.65 -11.85 -16.73
C GLU A 26 -8.54 -11.50 -15.25
N GLN A 27 -9.54 -11.87 -14.44
CA GLN A 27 -9.44 -11.75 -12.98
C GLN A 27 -8.59 -12.90 -12.43
N GLU A 28 -7.59 -12.56 -11.62
CA GLU A 28 -6.72 -13.52 -10.98
C GLU A 28 -7.38 -14.17 -9.76
N LYS A 29 -6.81 -15.30 -9.30
CA LYS A 29 -7.33 -16.03 -8.14
C LYS A 29 -6.76 -15.53 -6.81
N HIS A 30 -5.67 -14.78 -6.87
CA HIS A 30 -5.07 -14.12 -5.72
C HIS A 30 -5.51 -12.66 -5.65
N ASP A 31 -5.44 -12.10 -4.45
CA ASP A 31 -5.61 -10.69 -4.19
C ASP A 31 -4.26 -10.01 -3.94
N HIS A 32 -4.28 -8.68 -3.88
CA HIS A 32 -3.15 -7.88 -3.42
C HIS A 32 -3.56 -7.12 -2.16
N TYR A 33 -3.34 -7.73 -0.99
CA TYR A 33 -3.77 -7.21 0.31
C TYR A 33 -5.29 -6.95 0.37
N GLY A 34 -6.06 -7.87 -0.22
CA GLY A 34 -7.51 -7.79 -0.28
C GLY A 34 -8.08 -7.08 -1.52
N MET A 35 -7.26 -6.40 -2.33
CA MET A 35 -7.72 -5.85 -3.61
C MET A 35 -7.78 -6.92 -4.70
N GLU A 36 -8.78 -6.80 -5.57
CA GLU A 36 -8.89 -7.65 -6.76
C GLU A 36 -7.69 -7.42 -7.69
N VAL A 37 -7.10 -8.52 -8.18
CA VAL A 37 -6.01 -8.49 -9.16
C VAL A 37 -6.53 -8.95 -10.50
N PHE A 38 -6.15 -8.21 -11.54
CA PHE A 38 -6.48 -8.49 -12.92
C PHE A 38 -5.22 -8.56 -13.77
N SER A 39 -5.22 -9.40 -14.80
CA SER A 39 -4.11 -9.50 -15.74
C SER A 39 -4.48 -9.10 -17.16
N ILE A 40 -3.51 -8.47 -17.83
CA ILE A 40 -3.54 -8.18 -19.27
C ILE A 40 -2.25 -8.76 -19.86
N GLY A 41 -2.36 -9.94 -20.45
CA GLY A 41 -1.23 -10.68 -21.01
C GLY A 41 -0.24 -11.18 -19.94
N ARG A 42 0.78 -10.39 -19.61
CA ARG A 42 1.81 -10.73 -18.59
C ARG A 42 1.94 -9.69 -17.48
N LYS A 43 1.08 -8.67 -17.50
CA LYS A 43 1.05 -7.61 -16.48
C LYS A 43 -0.13 -7.88 -15.56
N GLU A 44 0.06 -7.67 -14.28
CA GLU A 44 -0.98 -7.72 -13.26
C GLU A 44 -1.24 -6.31 -12.72
N TYR A 45 -2.49 -6.03 -12.37
CA TYR A 45 -2.96 -4.76 -11.84
C TYR A 45 -3.87 -5.07 -10.65
N ALA A 46 -3.55 -4.53 -9.49
CA ALA A 46 -4.51 -4.47 -8.39
C ALA A 46 -5.41 -3.26 -8.62
N VAL A 47 -6.72 -3.46 -8.63
CA VAL A 47 -7.70 -2.41 -8.93
C VAL A 47 -8.75 -2.41 -7.84
N GLY A 48 -9.01 -1.24 -7.28
CA GLY A 48 -9.94 -1.08 -6.18
C GLY A 48 -10.29 0.40 -6.01
N THR A 49 -11.35 0.66 -5.25
CA THR A 49 -11.72 2.00 -4.83
C THR A 49 -10.69 2.60 -3.88
N ASP A 50 -10.76 3.92 -3.63
CA ASP A 50 -9.92 4.60 -2.63
C ASP A 50 -9.91 3.88 -1.27
N GLU A 51 -11.09 3.43 -0.81
CA GLU A 51 -11.25 2.76 0.48
C GLU A 51 -10.56 1.39 0.49
N GLU A 52 -10.62 0.65 -0.63
CA GLU A 52 -9.95 -0.64 -0.78
C GLU A 52 -8.43 -0.47 -0.89
N ALA A 53 -7.96 0.56 -1.59
CA ALA A 53 -6.55 0.90 -1.70
C ALA A 53 -5.94 1.35 -0.35
N ASP A 54 -6.67 2.18 0.42
CA ASP A 54 -6.26 2.56 1.77
C ASP A 54 -6.17 1.34 2.69
N GLN A 55 -7.16 0.45 2.63
CA GLN A 55 -7.18 -0.77 3.43
C GLN A 55 -6.05 -1.73 3.05
N ALA A 56 -5.76 -1.89 1.76
CA ALA A 56 -4.63 -2.69 1.28
C ALA A 56 -3.29 -2.12 1.73
N CYS A 57 -3.12 -0.79 1.67
CA CYS A 57 -1.93 -0.14 2.22
C CYS A 57 -1.79 -0.40 3.72
N LEU A 58 -2.88 -0.29 4.49
CA LEU A 58 -2.85 -0.57 5.93
C LEU A 58 -2.38 -2.00 6.23
N GLU A 59 -2.87 -3.00 5.50
CA GLU A 59 -2.44 -4.39 5.68
C GLU A 59 -0.99 -4.62 5.25
N TYR A 60 -0.55 -4.01 4.14
CA TYR A 60 0.87 -4.02 3.76
C TYR A 60 1.76 -3.46 4.87
N ILE A 61 1.39 -2.28 5.40
CA ILE A 61 2.14 -1.58 6.44
C ILE A 61 2.18 -2.39 7.73
N LYS A 62 1.08 -3.07 8.10
CA LYS A 62 1.06 -4.01 9.23
C LYS A 62 2.07 -5.13 9.06
N ASP A 63 2.13 -5.73 7.88
CA ASP A 63 3.05 -6.84 7.57
C ASP A 63 4.52 -6.38 7.48
N SER A 64 4.76 -5.11 7.15
CA SER A 64 6.08 -4.58 6.86
C SER A 64 6.56 -3.47 7.79
N ALA A 65 5.91 -3.22 8.93
CA ALA A 65 6.25 -2.14 9.87
C ALA A 65 7.74 -2.19 10.30
N TRP A 66 8.31 -3.39 10.42
CA TRP A 66 9.72 -3.60 10.72
C TRP A 66 10.70 -3.01 9.69
N ALA A 67 10.27 -2.76 8.45
CA ALA A 67 11.11 -2.26 7.37
C ALA A 67 11.09 -0.73 7.26
N PHE A 68 10.23 -0.04 8.01
CA PHE A 68 10.15 1.42 8.01
C PHE A 68 11.43 2.06 8.57
N ARG A 69 11.74 3.27 8.09
CA ARG A 69 12.87 4.05 8.62
C ARG A 69 12.71 4.26 10.13
N SER A 70 13.75 3.92 10.89
CA SER A 70 13.73 4.03 12.36
C SER A 70 13.44 5.45 12.84
N SER A 71 13.89 6.48 12.12
CA SER A 71 13.59 7.89 12.44
C SER A 71 12.11 8.22 12.28
N PHE A 72 11.44 7.66 11.26
CA PHE A 72 10.00 7.82 11.04
C PHE A 72 9.20 7.17 12.17
N ILE A 73 9.60 5.96 12.58
CA ILE A 73 9.01 5.28 13.75
C ILE A 73 9.23 6.13 15.01
N CYS A 74 10.41 6.71 15.21
CA CYS A 74 10.66 7.58 16.36
C CYS A 74 9.78 8.84 16.35
N ASP A 75 9.64 9.51 15.21
CA ASP A 75 8.82 10.71 15.07
C ASP A 75 7.36 10.40 15.38
N TYR A 76 6.78 9.39 14.73
CA TYR A 76 5.40 8.99 14.99
C TYR A 76 5.21 8.58 16.44
N CYS A 77 6.08 7.70 16.97
CA CYS A 77 5.96 7.18 18.33
C CYS A 77 6.30 8.18 19.44
N ASN A 78 6.61 9.44 19.12
CA ASN A 78 7.07 10.47 20.05
C ASN A 78 8.32 10.02 20.87
N LEU A 79 9.22 9.27 20.23
CA LEU A 79 10.48 8.83 20.82
C LEU A 79 11.61 9.82 20.50
N PRO A 80 12.61 9.98 21.39
CA PRO A 80 13.81 10.75 21.08
C PRO A 80 14.52 10.22 19.83
N GLN A 81 14.95 11.12 18.94
CA GLN A 81 15.64 10.75 17.70
C GLN A 81 16.95 9.96 17.93
N GLU A 82 17.60 10.13 19.08
CA GLU A 82 18.76 9.31 19.51
C GLU A 82 18.43 7.81 19.66
N PHE A 83 17.15 7.45 19.74
CA PHE A 83 16.70 6.05 19.80
C PHE A 83 16.66 5.37 18.43
N ALA A 84 16.75 6.12 17.33
CA ALA A 84 16.66 5.59 15.96
C ALA A 84 17.76 4.56 15.66
N GLU A 85 18.99 4.78 16.13
CA GLU A 85 20.11 3.82 15.94
C GLU A 85 19.87 2.48 16.65
N ALA A 86 19.23 2.52 17.82
CA ALA A 86 18.89 1.32 18.59
C ALA A 86 17.77 0.52 17.90
N LEU A 87 16.75 1.22 17.38
CA LEU A 87 15.70 0.61 16.58
C LEU A 87 16.25 0.00 15.29
N GLU A 88 17.08 0.74 14.55
CA GLU A 88 17.70 0.26 13.31
C GLU A 88 18.57 -0.98 13.56
N THR A 89 19.32 -1.00 14.66
CA THR A 89 20.11 -2.17 15.08
C THR A 89 19.21 -3.38 15.37
N MET A 90 18.04 -3.17 15.97
CA MET A 90 17.07 -4.24 16.22
C MET A 90 16.46 -4.74 14.90
N GLN A 91 15.99 -3.84 14.05
CA GLN A 91 15.43 -4.13 12.73
C GLN A 91 16.43 -4.91 11.87
N SER A 92 17.69 -4.48 11.82
CA SER A 92 18.75 -5.16 11.04
C SER A 92 19.10 -6.56 11.52
N LYS A 93 18.92 -6.85 12.83
CA LYS A 93 19.24 -8.16 13.41
C LYS A 93 18.08 -9.14 13.35
N LYS A 94 16.86 -8.64 13.44
CA LYS A 94 15.65 -9.46 13.55
C LYS A 94 14.82 -9.49 12.27
N CYS A 95 15.01 -8.51 11.38
CA CYS A 95 14.23 -8.30 10.17
C CYS A 95 12.72 -8.40 10.48
N GLU A 96 12.00 -9.27 9.78
CA GLU A 96 10.57 -9.53 9.97
C GLU A 96 10.23 -9.94 11.41
N SER A 97 11.15 -10.58 12.14
CA SER A 97 10.94 -10.96 13.55
C SER A 97 10.94 -9.75 14.51
N ALA A 98 11.22 -8.53 14.02
CA ALA A 98 11.01 -7.30 14.78
C ALA A 98 9.58 -6.76 14.66
N ASN A 99 8.79 -7.24 13.70
CA ASN A 99 7.52 -6.62 13.32
C ASN A 99 6.56 -6.46 14.49
N ASP A 100 6.28 -7.54 15.22
CA ASP A 100 5.41 -7.51 16.41
C ASP A 100 5.88 -6.51 17.47
N SER A 101 7.20 -6.32 17.61
CA SER A 101 7.75 -5.36 18.57
C SER A 101 7.58 -3.91 18.09
N ILE A 102 7.71 -3.66 16.78
CA ILE A 102 7.49 -2.35 16.19
C ILE A 102 5.99 -2.00 16.23
N LEU A 103 5.11 -2.93 15.84
CA LEU A 103 3.66 -2.75 15.96
C LEU A 103 3.26 -2.45 17.41
N ALA A 104 3.81 -3.17 18.39
CA ALA A 104 3.52 -2.91 19.80
C ALA A 104 4.01 -1.53 20.31
N LEU A 105 4.95 -0.88 19.61
CA LEU A 105 5.33 0.51 19.88
C LEU A 105 4.31 1.47 19.25
N ILE A 106 4.02 1.28 17.96
CA ILE A 106 3.07 2.08 17.19
C ILE A 106 1.68 2.09 17.86
N GLU A 107 1.18 0.93 18.29
CA GLU A 107 -0.12 0.78 18.95
C GLU A 107 -0.24 1.47 20.32
N LYS A 108 0.90 1.85 20.93
CA LYS A 108 0.89 2.63 22.19
C LYS A 108 0.86 4.12 21.97
N THR A 109 1.01 4.57 20.74
CA THR A 109 0.97 5.97 20.37
C THR A 109 -0.45 6.35 19.94
N ASP A 110 -0.84 7.60 20.21
CA ASP A 110 -2.12 8.13 19.76
C ASP A 110 -2.23 7.99 18.23
N GLY A 111 -3.33 7.39 17.77
CA GLY A 111 -3.55 7.06 16.36
C GLY A 111 -3.27 5.59 16.01
N GLY A 112 -2.49 4.86 16.81
CA GLY A 112 -2.24 3.44 16.61
C GLY A 112 -1.64 3.11 15.23
N ILE A 113 -1.95 1.94 14.71
CA ILE A 113 -1.48 1.51 13.38
C ILE A 113 -2.19 2.25 12.24
N GLU A 114 -3.45 2.62 12.41
CA GLU A 114 -4.22 3.38 11.42
C GLU A 114 -3.61 4.75 11.18
N GLY A 115 -3.32 5.51 12.24
CA GLY A 115 -2.66 6.82 12.13
C GLY A 115 -1.25 6.72 11.55
N PHE A 116 -0.52 5.63 11.83
CA PHE A 116 0.81 5.41 11.27
C PHE A 116 0.73 5.17 9.76
N ALA A 117 -0.26 4.38 9.32
CA ALA A 117 -0.52 4.16 7.91
C ALA A 117 -0.94 5.45 7.21
N GLU A 118 -1.82 6.27 7.81
CA GLU A 118 -2.21 7.57 7.27
C GLU A 118 -0.99 8.50 7.07
N GLU A 119 -0.09 8.59 8.05
CA GLU A 119 1.13 9.41 7.90
C GLU A 119 2.09 8.84 6.85
N ALA A 120 2.24 7.52 6.77
CA ALA A 120 3.08 6.86 5.79
C ALA A 120 2.56 7.07 4.35
N ILE A 121 1.25 6.90 4.14
CA ILE A 121 0.59 7.15 2.85
C ILE A 121 0.72 8.64 2.47
N SER A 122 0.55 9.56 3.42
CA SER A 122 0.71 10.99 3.19
C SER A 122 2.15 11.36 2.78
N ALA A 123 3.15 10.66 3.31
CA ALA A 123 4.57 10.91 3.02
C ALA A 123 5.03 10.31 1.68
N ASP A 124 4.67 9.06 1.39
CA ASP A 124 5.23 8.28 0.28
C ASP A 124 4.21 7.89 -0.81
N GLY A 125 2.91 8.04 -0.56
CA GLY A 125 1.81 7.65 -1.47
C GLY A 125 1.50 6.14 -1.47
N ARG A 126 0.28 5.73 -1.86
CA ARG A 126 -0.11 4.31 -1.85
C ARG A 126 0.67 3.49 -2.86
N GLY A 127 0.96 4.07 -4.03
CA GLY A 127 1.79 3.47 -5.07
C GLY A 127 3.14 2.98 -4.56
N HIS A 128 3.77 3.70 -3.61
CA HIS A 128 5.03 3.28 -3.00
C HIS A 128 4.93 1.93 -2.28
N PHE A 129 3.81 1.66 -1.63
CA PHE A 129 3.58 0.46 -0.83
C PHE A 129 3.03 -0.70 -1.67
N LEU A 130 2.10 -0.41 -2.59
CA LEU A 130 1.36 -1.44 -3.33
C LEU A 130 1.94 -1.75 -4.71
N SER A 131 2.61 -0.80 -5.37
CA SER A 131 3.26 -1.04 -6.66
C SER A 131 4.76 -1.23 -6.50
N GLY A 132 5.19 -2.44 -6.12
CA GLY A 132 6.61 -2.76 -5.98
C GLY A 132 7.44 -2.69 -7.28
N TYR A 133 6.80 -2.55 -8.45
CA TYR A 133 7.48 -2.52 -9.74
C TYR A 133 7.80 -1.09 -10.22
N ASP A 134 6.82 -0.19 -10.21
CA ASP A 134 6.97 1.19 -10.67
C ASP A 134 6.67 2.25 -9.60
N GLY A 135 6.08 1.87 -8.48
CA GLY A 135 5.70 2.78 -7.40
C GLY A 135 4.53 3.70 -7.74
N GLU A 136 3.83 3.46 -8.86
CA GLU A 136 2.80 4.35 -9.36
C GLU A 136 1.40 3.90 -8.95
N GLU A 137 0.56 4.89 -8.68
CA GLU A 137 -0.88 4.77 -8.47
C GLU A 137 -1.58 5.58 -9.58
N ASN A 138 -2.64 5.02 -10.16
CA ASN A 138 -3.36 5.63 -11.28
C ASN A 138 -4.85 5.65 -10.98
N GLU A 139 -5.47 6.83 -11.11
CA GLU A 139 -6.89 7.05 -10.88
C GLU A 139 -7.66 7.05 -12.22
N GLU A 140 -8.65 6.17 -12.36
CA GLU A 140 -9.58 6.14 -13.48
C GLU A 140 -11.01 5.84 -13.00
N SER A 141 -11.85 6.87 -13.02
CA SER A 141 -13.29 6.74 -12.75
C SER A 141 -13.65 6.26 -11.32
N GLY A 142 -12.82 6.56 -10.32
CA GLY A 142 -13.05 6.19 -8.91
C GLY A 142 -12.42 4.84 -8.52
N PHE A 143 -11.42 4.42 -9.28
CA PHE A 143 -10.64 3.17 -9.16
C PHE A 143 -9.19 3.44 -9.52
#